data_AF-A0A3B0Z849-F1
#
_entry.id   AF-A0A3B0Z849-F1
#
_cell.length_a   1.000
_cell.length_b   1.000
_cell.length_c   1.000
_cell.angle_alpha   90.00
_cell.angle_beta   90.00
_cell.angle_gamma   90.00
#
_symmetry.space_group_name_H-M   'P 1'
#
loop_
_entity.id
_entity.type
_entity.pdbx_description
1 polymer ?
#
loop_
_entity_poly.entity_id
_entity_poly.type
_entity_poly.pdbx_seq_one_letter_code
_entity_poly.pdbx_strand_id
1 'polypeptide(L)' 'MPIRLGVPKETEDGERRVALVPAVAERFSKLGVEVLVETGAG' A
#
# COMPACT_ATOMS: atom_id res chain seq x y z
N MET A 1 5.10 -19.39 -2.67
CA MET A 1 5.04 -18.17 -3.50
C MET A 1 4.74 -17.01 -2.57
N PRO A 2 5.57 -15.96 -2.48
CA PRO A 2 5.23 -14.81 -1.65
C PRO A 2 4.01 -14.11 -2.24
N ILE A 3 3.03 -13.79 -1.40
CA ILE A 3 1.89 -12.95 -1.78
C ILE A 3 2.42 -11.52 -1.90
N ARG A 4 2.12 -10.86 -3.02
CA ARG A 4 2.50 -9.47 -3.29
C ARG A 4 1.27 -8.57 -3.25
N LEU A 5 1.37 -7.46 -2.54
CA LEU A 5 0.30 -6.47 -2.37
C LEU A 5 0.79 -5.10 -2.83
N GLY A 6 0.16 -4.54 -3.87
CA GLY A 6 0.47 -3.22 -4.41
C GLY A 6 -0.42 -2.13 -3.80
N VAL A 7 0.17 -0.97 -3.52
CA VAL A 7 -0.50 0.26 -3.07
C VAL A 7 -0.20 1.35 -4.11
N PRO A 8 -1.02 1.46 -5.18
CA PRO A 8 -0.85 2.50 -6.19
C PRO A 8 -1.27 3.88 -5.67
N LYS A 9 -0.84 4.92 -6.35
CA LYS A 9 -1.32 6.28 -6.13
C LYS A 9 -2.72 6.45 -6.74
N GLU A 10 -3.61 7.09 -5.99
CA GLU A 10 -4.92 7.48 -6.50
C GLU A 10 -4.79 8.54 -7.61
N THR A 11 -5.63 8.47 -8.64
CA THR A 11 -5.55 9.32 -9.84
C THR A 11 -6.70 10.30 -9.98
N GLU A 12 -7.75 10.15 -9.18
CA GLU A 12 -8.92 11.02 -9.20
C GLU A 12 -8.58 12.41 -8.64
N ASP A 13 -9.07 13.45 -9.31
CA ASP A 13 -8.78 14.83 -8.91
C ASP A 13 -9.33 15.14 -7.52
N GLY A 14 -8.47 15.68 -6.65
CA GLY A 14 -8.82 16.03 -5.28
C GLY A 14 -8.85 14.84 -4.31
N GLU A 15 -8.60 13.61 -4.78
CA GLU A 15 -8.44 12.44 -3.91
C GLU A 15 -7.16 12.53 -3.07
N ARG A 16 -7.26 12.16 -1.79
CA ARG A 16 -6.16 12.24 -0.81
C ARG A 16 -6.08 11.01 0.10
N ARG A 17 -6.95 10.02 -0.13
CA ARG A 17 -6.90 8.74 0.57
C ARG A 17 -5.78 7.89 0.00
N VAL A 18 -5.37 6.90 0.80
CA VAL A 18 -4.44 5.84 0.40
C VAL A 18 -5.05 4.50 0.81
N ALA A 19 -4.92 3.49 -0.04
CA ALA A 19 -5.50 2.17 0.22
C ALA A 19 -4.94 1.50 1.49
N LEU A 20 -3.71 1.84 1.87
CA LEU A 20 -3.02 1.22 3.01
C LEU A 20 -2.20 2.24 3.78
N VAL A 21 -2.50 2.41 5.06
CA VAL A 21 -1.69 3.23 5.97
C VAL A 21 -0.48 2.44 6.49
N PRO A 22 0.62 3.11 6.89
CA PRO A 22 1.84 2.43 7.35
C PRO A 22 1.62 1.39 8.45
N ALA A 23 0.73 1.67 9.40
CA ALA A 23 0.41 0.76 10.50
C ALA A 23 -0.25 -0.56 10.07
N VAL A 24 -0.93 -0.57 8.90
CA VAL A 24 -1.53 -1.79 8.34
C VAL A 24 -0.55 -2.48 7.40
N ALA A 25 0.26 -1.73 6.64
CA ALA A 25 1.36 -2.28 5.85
C ALA A 25 2.31 -3.13 6.71
N GLU A 26 2.67 -2.65 7.90
CA GLU A 26 3.51 -3.40 8.84
C GLU A 26 2.88 -4.74 9.26
N ARG A 27 1.55 -4.80 9.40
CA ARG A 27 0.84 -6.05 9.75
C ARG A 27 0.92 -7.06 8.61
N PHE A 28 0.77 -6.63 7.36
CA PHE A 28 0.92 -7.50 6.20
C PHE A 28 2.36 -8.00 6.04
N SER A 29 3.36 -7.14 6.23
CA SER A 29 4.76 -7.57 6.23
C SER A 29 5.05 -8.64 7.29
N LYS A 30 4.48 -8.53 8.49
CA LYS A 30 4.60 -9.56 9.55
C LYS A 30 3.96 -10.89 9.19
N LEU A 31 2.97 -10.90 8.30
CA LEU A 31 2.33 -12.10 7.77
C LEU A 31 3.11 -12.71 6.58
N GLY A 32 4.25 -12.12 6.21
CA GLY A 32 5.08 -12.58 5.08
C GLY A 32 4.58 -12.11 3.71
N VAL A 33 3.73 -11.08 3.67
CA VAL A 33 3.28 -10.43 2.43
C VAL A 33 4.31 -9.38 2.02
N GLU A 34 4.71 -9.38 0.75
CA GLU A 34 5.55 -8.33 0.18
C GLU A 34 4.67 -7.14 -0.22
N VAL A 35 4.81 -6.02 0.49
CA VAL A 35 4.05 -4.79 0.25
C VAL A 35 4.87 -3.85 -0.62
N LEU A 36 4.32 -3.46 -1.77
CA LEU A 36 4.92 -2.53 -2.73
C LEU A 36 4.08 -1.26 -2.75
N VAL A 37 4.69 -0.10 -2.48
CA VAL A 37 4.00 1.20 -2.45
C VAL A 37 4.54 2.07 -3.57
N GLU A 38 3.65 2.63 -4.37
CA GLU A 38 4.01 3.61 -5.40
C GLU A 38 4.49 4.92 -4.75
N THR A 39 5.56 5.51 -5.30
CA THR A 39 6.05 6.80 -4.82
C THR A 39 4.97 7.88 -4.97
N GLY A 40 4.55 8.48 -3.86
CA GLY A 40 3.54 9.53 -3.83
C GLY A 40 2.09 9.05 -3.66
N ALA A 41 1.88 7.78 -3.28
CA ALA A 41 0.55 7.24 -2.97
C ALA A 41 -0.06 7.72 -1.64
N GLY A 42 0.75 8.31 -0.74
CA GLY A 42 0.32 8.82 0.56
C GLY A 42 0.55 10.32 0.72
#